data_AF-A0A842H974-F1
#
_entry.id   AF-A0A842H974-F1
#
_cell.length_a   1.000
_cell.length_b   1.000
_cell.length_c   1.000
_cell.angle_alpha   90.00
_cell.angle_beta   90.00
_cell.angle_gamma   90.00
#
_symmetry.space_group_name_H-M   'P 1'
#
loop_
_entity.id
_entity.type
_entity.pdbx_description
1 polymer ?
#
loop_
_entity_poly.entity_id
_entity_poly.type
_entity_poly.pdbx_seq_one_letter_code
_entity_poly.pdbx_strand_id
1 'polypeptide(L)'
;MKSILQRLTGHAAKVEASLASTEVIPPLTEKAWIGVDLDGTLARFKSWKGLKHVGRPIPLMLARIHRWRAAGYQVKIVTARATLPESLPPIEKWLRKQGLEGLEITNRVDMDMVELWDDRAVHIQPNSGRLSRSPSVLARPRAPLLEEAFPQENRPRLSFLTS
;
A
#
# COMPACT_ATOMS: atom_id res chain seq x y z
N MET A 1 -37.08 18.96 24.18
CA MET A 1 -36.72 17.62 23.64
C MET A 1 -36.58 17.54 22.11
N LYS A 2 -37.01 18.54 21.30
CA LYS A 2 -36.86 18.50 19.83
C LYS A 2 -35.46 18.87 19.29
N SER A 3 -34.53 19.38 20.11
CA SER A 3 -33.23 19.89 19.62
C SER A 3 -32.08 18.88 19.61
N ILE A 4 -32.19 17.76 20.34
CA ILE A 4 -31.14 16.72 20.40
C ILE A 4 -31.29 15.76 19.22
N LEU A 5 -32.52 15.34 18.91
CA LEU A 5 -32.81 14.45 17.78
C LEU A 5 -32.42 15.06 16.42
N GLN A 6 -32.57 16.39 16.26
CA GLN A 6 -32.18 17.09 15.02
C GLN A 6 -30.66 17.26 14.87
N ARG A 7 -29.89 17.21 15.97
CA ARG A 7 -28.41 17.23 15.95
C ARG A 7 -27.81 15.86 15.69
N LEU A 8 -28.46 14.79 16.15
CA LEU A 8 -28.02 13.40 15.94
C LEU A 8 -28.23 12.95 14.50
N THR A 9 -29.35 13.33 13.87
CA THR A 9 -29.61 13.05 12.44
C THR A 9 -28.65 13.82 11.52
N GLY A 10 -28.30 15.07 11.87
CA GLY A 10 -27.33 15.86 11.12
C GLY A 10 -25.88 15.36 11.25
N HIS A 11 -25.51 14.75 12.38
CA HIS A 11 -24.20 14.12 12.56
C HIS A 11 -24.10 12.80 11.79
N ALA A 12 -25.13 11.95 11.85
CA ALA A 12 -25.16 10.69 11.10
C ALA A 12 -25.05 10.93 9.59
N ALA A 13 -25.79 11.90 9.04
CA ALA A 13 -25.70 12.26 7.63
C ALA A 13 -24.34 12.87 7.22
N LYS A 14 -23.67 13.63 8.11
CA LYS A 14 -22.30 14.15 7.87
C LYS A 14 -21.24 13.06 7.95
N VAL A 15 -21.43 12.05 8.80
CA VAL A 15 -20.54 10.90 8.94
C VAL A 15 -20.70 9.96 7.74
N GLU A 16 -21.93 9.69 7.29
CA GLU A 16 -22.17 8.91 6.07
C GLU A 16 -21.66 9.62 4.81
N ALA A 17 -21.79 10.96 4.72
CA ALA A 17 -21.21 11.73 3.62
C ALA A 17 -19.68 11.79 3.67
N SER A 18 -19.03 11.78 4.85
CA SER A 18 -17.57 11.75 4.94
C SER A 18 -16.97 10.36 4.70
N LEU A 19 -17.76 9.30 4.87
CA LEU A 19 -17.37 7.92 4.54
C LEU A 19 -17.52 7.63 3.03
N ALA A 20 -18.33 8.41 2.31
CA ALA A 20 -18.53 8.30 0.87
C ALA A 20 -17.42 8.97 0.02
N SER A 21 -16.49 9.70 0.63
CA SER A 21 -15.39 10.39 -0.06
C SER A 21 -14.04 9.91 0.44
N THR A 22 -13.74 8.62 0.29
CA THR A 22 -12.33 8.23 0.12
C THR A 22 -11.94 8.67 -1.28
N GLU A 23 -11.57 9.95 -1.45
CA GLU A 23 -11.13 10.46 -2.75
C GLU A 23 -9.99 9.56 -3.24
N VAL A 24 -10.27 8.80 -4.30
CA VAL A 24 -9.27 8.07 -5.05
C VAL A 24 -8.39 9.14 -5.67
N ILE A 25 -7.20 9.38 -5.11
CA ILE A 25 -6.25 10.35 -5.66
C ILE A 25 -5.75 9.75 -6.97
N PRO A 26 -6.18 10.24 -8.14
CA PRO A 26 -5.77 9.64 -9.40
C PRO A 26 -4.23 9.62 -9.52
N PRO A 27 -3.66 8.65 -10.25
CA PRO A 27 -2.22 8.60 -10.47
C PRO A 27 -1.73 9.95 -11.02
N LEU A 28 -0.55 10.40 -10.57
CA LEU A 28 -0.03 11.74 -10.92
C LEU A 28 0.12 11.95 -12.43
N THR A 29 0.34 10.87 -13.18
CA THR A 29 0.38 10.83 -14.65
C THR A 29 -0.20 9.49 -15.12
N GLU A 30 -0.60 9.40 -16.39
CA GLU A 30 -1.03 8.14 -17.02
C GLU A 30 0.04 7.04 -16.99
N LYS A 31 1.32 7.39 -16.79
CA LYS A 31 2.44 6.45 -16.73
C LYS A 31 2.82 6.07 -15.31
N ALA A 32 2.33 6.81 -14.31
CA ALA A 32 2.73 6.64 -12.93
C ALA A 32 2.38 5.23 -12.43
N TRP A 33 3.35 4.56 -11.82
CA TRP A 33 3.16 3.20 -11.33
C TRP A 33 3.67 2.98 -9.90
N ILE A 34 3.04 2.01 -9.24
CA ILE A 34 3.36 1.57 -7.88
C ILE A 34 4.21 0.31 -7.96
N GLY A 35 5.41 0.35 -7.38
CA GLY A 35 6.26 -0.82 -7.22
C GLY A 35 5.92 -1.57 -5.95
N VAL A 36 5.78 -2.90 -6.04
CA VAL A 36 5.56 -3.78 -4.89
C VAL A 36 6.58 -4.90 -4.89
N ASP A 37 7.34 -5.03 -3.80
CA ASP A 37 8.26 -6.15 -3.60
C ASP A 37 7.53 -7.49 -3.44
N LEU A 38 8.24 -8.57 -3.76
CA LEU A 38 7.74 -9.93 -3.63
C LEU A 38 8.06 -10.53 -2.25
N ASP A 39 9.33 -10.66 -1.87
CA ASP A 39 9.76 -11.53 -0.76
C ASP A 39 9.86 -10.81 0.57
N GLY A 40 8.84 -10.99 1.40
CA GLY A 40 8.67 -10.27 2.66
C GLY A 40 7.52 -9.27 2.58
N THR A 41 7.16 -8.86 1.37
CA THR A 41 6.15 -7.83 1.09
C THR A 41 4.84 -8.41 0.58
N LEU A 42 4.81 -8.98 -0.64
CA LEU A 42 3.60 -9.61 -1.20
C LEU A 42 3.48 -11.10 -0.85
N ALA A 43 4.61 -11.78 -0.71
CA ALA A 43 4.73 -13.18 -0.34
C ALA A 43 5.58 -13.34 0.92
N ARG A 44 5.15 -14.22 1.83
CA ARG A 44 5.86 -14.49 3.08
C ARG A 44 7.24 -15.07 2.80
N PHE A 45 8.27 -14.39 3.29
CA PHE A 45 9.65 -14.85 3.22
C PHE A 45 10.17 -15.17 4.63
N LYS A 46 10.78 -16.36 4.78
CA LYS A 46 11.45 -16.77 6.02
C LYS A 46 12.91 -17.14 5.77
N SER A 47 13.13 -17.91 4.70
CA SER A 47 14.45 -18.32 4.25
C SER A 47 14.41 -18.61 2.75
N TRP A 48 15.57 -18.53 2.11
CA TRP A 48 15.72 -18.89 0.71
C TRP A 48 15.50 -20.39 0.49
N LYS A 49 14.66 -20.75 -0.49
CA LYS A 49 14.35 -22.13 -0.87
C LYS A 49 14.57 -22.41 -2.36
N GLY A 50 15.29 -21.52 -3.04
CA GLY A 50 15.54 -21.59 -4.48
C GLY A 50 14.53 -20.81 -5.33
N LEU A 51 14.91 -20.59 -6.58
CA LEU A 51 14.24 -19.69 -7.54
C LEU A 51 12.78 -20.12 -7.83
N LYS A 52 12.49 -21.42 -7.74
CA LYS A 52 11.17 -22.00 -8.02
C LYS A 52 10.17 -21.86 -6.88
N HIS A 53 10.59 -21.42 -5.69
CA HIS A 53 9.72 -21.33 -4.52
C HIS A 53 9.34 -19.89 -4.20
N VAL A 54 8.05 -19.57 -4.28
CA VAL A 54 7.46 -18.32 -3.77
C VAL A 54 6.58 -18.64 -2.56
N GLY A 55 6.67 -17.83 -1.51
CA GLY A 55 5.97 -18.04 -0.25
C GLY A 55 4.45 -17.95 -0.33
N ARG A 56 3.76 -18.15 0.81
CA ARG A 56 2.31 -17.92 0.90
C ARG A 56 2.01 -16.42 0.73
N PRO A 57 0.87 -16.03 0.13
CA PRO A 57 0.52 -14.62 0.00
C PRO A 57 0.38 -13.94 1.37
N ILE A 58 0.69 -12.65 1.42
CA ILE A 58 0.38 -11.77 2.54
C ILE A 58 -0.98 -11.12 2.24
N PRO A 59 -2.08 -11.51 2.92
CA PRO A 59 -3.45 -11.18 2.49
C PRO A 59 -3.71 -9.67 2.36
N LEU A 60 -3.19 -8.88 3.29
CA LEU A 60 -3.38 -7.43 3.29
C LEU A 60 -2.71 -6.76 2.09
N MET A 61 -1.50 -7.18 1.73
CA MET A 61 -0.79 -6.63 0.56
C MET A 61 -1.48 -7.06 -0.74
N LEU A 62 -1.92 -8.32 -0.81
CA LEU A 62 -2.70 -8.81 -1.95
C LEU A 62 -4.00 -8.02 -2.14
N ALA A 63 -4.74 -7.75 -1.05
CA ALA A 63 -5.95 -6.94 -1.09
C ALA A 63 -5.68 -5.49 -1.55
N ARG A 64 -4.57 -4.88 -1.12
CA ARG A 64 -4.14 -3.55 -1.58
C ARG A 64 -3.94 -3.52 -3.10
N ILE A 65 -3.18 -4.47 -3.64
CA ILE A 65 -2.93 -4.54 -5.10
C ILE A 65 -4.24 -4.68 -5.88
N HIS A 66 -5.14 -5.58 -5.44
CA HIS A 66 -6.44 -5.74 -6.09
C HIS A 66 -7.25 -4.45 -6.09
N ARG A 67 -7.31 -3.74 -4.95
CA ARG A 67 -7.99 -2.44 -4.87
C ARG A 67 -7.36 -1.40 -5.79
N TRP A 68 -6.03 -1.33 -5.86
CA TRP A 68 -5.33 -0.39 -6.73
C TRP A 68 -5.60 -0.68 -8.21
N ARG A 69 -5.55 -1.95 -8.62
CA ARG A 69 -5.91 -2.33 -9.99
C ARG A 69 -7.36 -1.99 -10.32
N ALA A 70 -8.29 -2.26 -9.41
CA ALA A 70 -9.71 -1.92 -9.60
C ALA A 70 -9.94 -0.41 -9.69
N ALA A 71 -9.11 0.39 -9.03
CA ALA A 71 -9.13 1.85 -9.09
C ALA A 71 -8.30 2.44 -10.25
N GLY A 72 -7.75 1.61 -11.14
CA GLY A 72 -7.05 2.06 -12.35
C GLY A 72 -5.56 2.39 -12.17
N TYR A 73 -4.97 2.11 -11.01
CA TYR A 73 -3.53 2.32 -10.83
C TYR A 73 -2.71 1.25 -11.55
N GLN A 74 -1.61 1.65 -12.18
CA GLN A 74 -0.61 0.71 -12.66
C GLN A 74 0.24 0.19 -11.50
N VAL A 75 0.36 -1.13 -11.40
CA VAL A 75 1.16 -1.80 -10.38
C VAL A 75 2.19 -2.69 -11.06
N LYS A 76 3.42 -2.71 -10.57
CA LYS A 76 4.48 -3.61 -11.03
C LYS A 76 5.09 -4.36 -9.85
N ILE A 77 5.51 -5.60 -10.08
CA ILE A 77 6.28 -6.36 -9.10
C ILE A 77 7.75 -5.98 -9.25
N VAL A 78 8.34 -5.39 -8.21
CA VAL A 78 9.75 -5.01 -8.19
C VAL A 78 10.50 -6.00 -7.32
N THR A 79 11.30 -6.89 -7.89
CA THR A 79 11.97 -7.94 -7.09
C THR A 79 13.37 -8.24 -7.58
N ALA A 80 14.30 -8.42 -6.63
CA ALA A 80 15.67 -8.83 -6.92
C ALA A 80 15.74 -10.16 -7.71
N ARG A 81 14.73 -11.03 -7.58
CA ARG A 81 14.64 -12.29 -8.33
C ARG A 81 14.61 -12.08 -9.84
N ALA A 82 14.07 -10.95 -10.31
CA ALA A 82 13.96 -10.63 -11.73
C ALA A 82 15.32 -10.35 -12.40
N THR A 83 16.40 -10.31 -11.62
CA THR A 83 17.78 -10.31 -12.14
C THR A 83 18.12 -11.60 -12.89
N LEU A 84 17.44 -12.70 -12.55
CA LEU A 84 17.63 -14.02 -13.15
C LEU A 84 16.39 -14.41 -13.95
N PRO A 85 16.47 -14.50 -15.29
CA PRO A 85 15.32 -14.82 -16.15
C PRO A 85 14.58 -16.11 -15.75
N GLU A 86 15.29 -17.12 -15.24
CA GLU A 86 14.73 -18.38 -14.78
C GLU A 86 13.81 -18.25 -13.55
N SER A 87 13.86 -17.11 -12.85
CA SER A 87 12.97 -16.82 -11.72
C SER A 87 11.60 -16.32 -12.17
N LEU A 88 11.47 -15.79 -13.38
CA LEU A 88 10.23 -15.16 -13.85
C LEU A 88 9.07 -16.17 -13.96
N PRO A 89 9.22 -17.36 -14.59
CA PRO A 89 8.09 -18.27 -14.76
C PRO A 89 7.48 -18.77 -13.43
N PRO A 90 8.26 -19.10 -12.39
CA PRO A 90 7.71 -19.39 -11.06
C PRO A 90 6.91 -18.23 -10.45
N ILE A 91 7.37 -16.98 -10.62
CA ILE A 91 6.69 -15.78 -10.10
C ILE A 91 5.40 -15.54 -10.87
N GLU A 92 5.42 -15.56 -12.21
CA GLU A 92 4.23 -15.42 -13.05
C GLU A 92 3.16 -16.47 -12.71
N LYS A 93 3.58 -17.73 -12.56
CA LYS A 93 2.67 -18.82 -12.13
C LYS A 93 2.08 -18.55 -10.76
N TRP A 94 2.86 -17.98 -9.84
CA TRP A 94 2.38 -17.62 -8.51
C TRP A 94 1.39 -16.45 -8.56
N LEU A 95 1.69 -15.39 -9.31
CA LEU A 95 0.82 -14.21 -9.48
C LEU A 95 -0.53 -14.59 -10.10
N ARG A 96 -0.52 -15.42 -11.14
CA ARG A 96 -1.76 -15.94 -11.75
C ARG A 96 -2.63 -16.70 -10.74
N LYS A 97 -2.04 -17.46 -9.82
CA LYS A 97 -2.80 -18.13 -8.74
C LYS A 97 -3.44 -17.16 -7.74
N GLN A 98 -2.96 -15.93 -7.66
CA GLN A 98 -3.50 -14.88 -6.80
C GLN A 98 -4.44 -13.91 -7.54
N GLY A 99 -4.74 -14.15 -8.82
CA GLY A 99 -5.52 -13.23 -9.67
C GLY A 99 -4.74 -11.97 -10.07
N LEU A 100 -3.42 -12.05 -10.09
CA LEU A 100 -2.51 -10.95 -10.43
C LEU A 100 -1.76 -11.19 -11.75
N GLU A 101 -2.33 -11.99 -12.65
CA GLU A 101 -1.77 -12.17 -13.99
C GLU A 101 -1.69 -10.84 -14.76
N GLY A 102 -0.67 -10.73 -15.61
CA GLY A 102 -0.42 -9.56 -16.45
C GLY A 102 0.34 -8.43 -15.75
N LEU A 103 0.63 -8.52 -14.45
CA LEU A 103 1.54 -7.57 -13.80
C LEU A 103 2.96 -7.73 -14.36
N GLU A 104 3.57 -6.60 -14.71
CA GLU A 104 4.99 -6.54 -15.08
C GLU A 104 5.87 -6.93 -13.88
N ILE A 105 6.89 -7.74 -14.12
CA ILE A 105 7.89 -8.15 -13.12
C ILE A 105 9.23 -7.54 -13.54
N THR A 106 9.85 -6.76 -12.67
CA THR A 106 11.09 -6.02 -12.97
C THR A 106 12.03 -5.98 -11.77
N ASN A 107 13.33 -5.81 -12.00
CA ASN A 107 14.32 -5.45 -10.99
C ASN A 107 14.82 -4.00 -11.16
N ARG A 108 14.18 -3.22 -12.04
CA ARG A 108 14.56 -1.85 -12.37
C ARG A 108 13.47 -0.88 -11.96
N VAL A 109 13.88 0.32 -11.57
CA VAL A 109 13.00 1.47 -11.31
C VAL A 109 13.24 2.52 -12.38
N ASP A 110 12.22 3.32 -12.69
CA ASP A 110 12.27 4.42 -13.64
C ASP A 110 11.64 5.69 -13.05
N MET A 111 11.60 6.77 -13.82
CA MET A 111 11.09 8.08 -13.37
C MET A 111 9.58 8.10 -13.14
N ASP A 112 8.84 7.12 -13.66
CA ASP A 112 7.40 7.01 -13.52
C ASP A 112 7.01 6.21 -12.26
N MET A 113 7.97 5.61 -11.55
CA MET A 113 7.69 4.98 -10.26
C MET A 113 7.39 6.05 -9.20
N VAL A 114 6.15 6.10 -8.75
CA VAL A 114 5.69 7.12 -7.79
C VAL A 114 5.68 6.66 -6.35
N GLU A 115 5.70 5.35 -6.13
CA GLU A 115 5.60 4.72 -4.81
C GLU A 115 6.24 3.34 -4.83
N LEU A 116 6.92 2.95 -3.74
CA LEU A 116 7.53 1.63 -3.55
C LEU A 116 7.08 1.05 -2.22
N TRP A 117 6.49 -0.15 -2.27
CA TRP A 117 6.16 -0.97 -1.11
C TRP A 117 7.19 -2.09 -1.02
N ASP A 118 7.98 -2.10 0.05
CA ASP A 118 9.05 -3.08 0.28
C ASP A 118 9.31 -3.17 1.80
N ASP A 119 9.38 -4.38 2.35
CA ASP A 119 9.57 -4.64 3.78
C ASP A 119 10.95 -4.20 4.30
N ARG A 120 11.89 -3.92 3.40
CA ARG A 120 13.26 -3.47 3.70
C ARG A 120 13.48 -2.00 3.34
N ALA A 121 12.51 -1.33 2.72
CA ALA A 121 12.63 0.08 2.40
C ALA A 121 12.55 0.94 3.67
N VAL A 122 13.49 1.88 3.78
CA VAL A 122 13.52 2.87 4.86
C VAL A 122 13.23 4.24 4.26
N HIS A 123 12.15 4.88 4.73
CA HIS A 123 11.78 6.19 4.21
C HIS A 123 12.67 7.30 4.78
N ILE A 124 13.16 8.15 3.88
CA ILE A 124 14.03 9.29 4.17
C ILE A 124 13.30 10.58 3.78
N GLN A 125 13.39 11.62 4.62
CA GLN A 125 12.86 12.94 4.27
C GLN A 125 13.66 13.51 3.08
N PRO A 126 12.97 14.03 2.03
CA PRO A 126 13.63 14.56 0.84
C PRO A 126 14.75 15.54 1.15
N ASN A 127 15.86 15.42 0.42
CA ASN A 127 17.03 16.31 0.49
C ASN A 127 17.71 16.42 1.87
N SER A 128 17.47 15.48 2.79
CA SER A 128 17.99 15.61 4.17
C SER A 128 18.82 14.43 4.66
N GLY A 129 18.68 13.24 4.07
CA GLY A 129 19.26 12.01 4.61
C GLY A 129 18.68 11.57 5.96
N ARG A 130 17.71 12.31 6.51
CA ARG A 130 17.11 12.03 7.83
C ARG A 130 16.03 10.97 7.70
N LEU A 131 16.10 9.97 8.59
CA LEU A 131 15.04 8.99 8.77
C LEU A 131 13.72 9.68 9.06
N SER A 132 12.68 9.28 8.32
CA SER A 132 11.32 9.69 8.65
C SER A 132 10.82 8.81 9.80
N ARG A 133 10.82 9.36 11.02
CA ARG A 133 10.45 8.63 12.25
C ARG A 133 8.95 8.41 12.43
N SER A 134 8.15 9.10 11.61
CA SER A 134 6.68 9.04 11.61
C SER A 134 6.18 9.07 10.16
N PRO A 135 4.93 8.67 9.88
CA PRO A 135 4.32 8.93 8.57
C PRO A 135 4.18 10.45 8.37
N SER A 136 5.21 11.09 7.81
CA SER A 136 5.12 12.50 7.42
C SER A 136 4.03 12.65 6.35
N VAL A 137 3.43 13.83 6.21
CA VAL A 137 2.42 14.07 5.16
C VAL A 137 2.97 13.73 3.77
N LEU A 138 4.26 13.98 3.53
CA LEU A 138 4.97 13.66 2.29
C LEU A 138 5.33 12.17 2.14
N ALA A 139 5.26 11.40 3.23
CA ALA A 139 5.52 9.96 3.29
C ALA A 139 4.23 9.13 3.20
N ARG A 140 3.08 9.78 3.07
CA ARG A 140 1.81 9.07 2.95
C ARG A 140 1.78 8.33 1.61
N PRO A 141 1.33 7.07 1.60
CA PRO A 141 0.98 6.36 0.37
C PRO A 141 0.15 7.26 -0.54
N ARG A 142 0.54 7.35 -1.81
CA ARG A 142 -0.22 8.04 -2.85
C ARG A 142 -1.40 7.17 -3.26
N ALA A 143 -1.19 5.86 -3.28
CA ALA A 143 -2.25 4.89 -3.45
C ALA A 143 -3.16 4.83 -2.20
N PRO A 144 -4.48 4.72 -2.36
CA PRO A 144 -5.41 4.61 -1.24
C PRO A 144 -5.04 3.43 -0.34
N LEU A 145 -4.93 3.71 0.96
CA LEU A 145 -4.77 2.67 1.96
C LEU A 145 -6.09 1.90 2.11
N LEU A 146 -6.00 0.57 2.19
CA LEU A 146 -7.02 -0.17 2.91
C LEU A 146 -6.94 0.28 4.36
N GLU A 147 -8.04 0.84 4.89
CA GLU A 147 -8.18 1.00 6.33
C GLU A 147 -7.94 -0.38 6.93
N GLU A 148 -6.81 -0.54 7.61
CA GLU A 148 -6.70 -1.65 8.54
C GLU A 148 -7.77 -1.36 9.57
N ALA A 149 -8.54 -2.38 9.97
CA ALA A 149 -9.35 -2.29 11.18
C ALA A 149 -8.37 -2.16 12.36
N PHE A 150 -7.74 -1.00 12.52
CA PHE A 150 -7.06 -0.62 13.75
C PHE A 150 -8.17 -0.45 14.78
N PRO A 151 -8.20 -1.27 15.85
CA PRO A 151 -9.06 -0.98 16.97
C PRO A 151 -8.73 0.46 17.42
N GLN A 152 -9.74 1.31 17.50
CA GLN A 152 -9.62 2.72 17.90
C GLN A 152 -9.10 2.89 19.35
N GLU A 153 -8.74 1.81 20.03
CA GLU A 153 -8.51 1.78 21.48
C GLU A 153 -7.14 2.27 21.94
N ASN A 154 -6.14 2.48 21.07
CA ASN A 154 -4.78 2.81 21.51
C ASN A 154 -4.12 3.98 20.75
N ARG A 155 -4.85 5.06 20.49
CA ARG A 155 -4.16 6.36 20.31
C ARG A 155 -3.82 6.92 21.70
N PRO A 156 -2.54 7.13 22.05
CA PRO A 156 -2.23 7.93 23.23
C PRO A 156 -2.87 9.30 23.02
N ARG A 157 -3.78 9.69 23.92
CA ARG A 157 -4.27 11.06 23.98
C ARG A 157 -3.05 11.92 24.27
N LEU A 158 -2.59 12.69 23.29
CA LEU A 158 -1.70 13.82 23.54
C LEU A 158 -2.53 14.82 24.36
N SER A 159 -2.50 14.67 25.68
CA SER A 159 -2.88 15.74 26.58
C SER A 159 -1.82 16.83 26.41
N PHE A 160 -2.17 17.89 25.68
CA PHE A 160 -1.44 19.14 25.77
C PHE A 160 -1.50 19.58 27.23
N LEU A 161 -0.37 19.45 27.93
CA LEU A 161 -0.15 20.11 29.22
C LEU A 161 -0.03 21.60 28.92
N THR A 162 -1.14 22.31 29.04
CA THR A 162 -1.11 23.75 29.32
C THR A 162 -0.84 23.90 30.81
N SER A 163 0.37 24.32 31.15
CA SER A 163 0.69 25.03 32.39
C SER A 163 1.24 26.39 32.00
#